data_AF-A0A453H7G4-F1
#
_entry.id   AF-A0A453H7G4-F1
#
_cell.length_a   1.000
_cell.length_b   1.000
_cell.length_c   1.000
_cell.angle_alpha   90.00
_cell.angle_beta   90.00
_cell.angle_gamma   90.00
#
_symmetry.space_group_name_H-M   'P 1'
#
loop_
_entity.id
_entity.type
_entity.pdbx_description
1 polymer ?
#
loop_
_entity_poly.entity_id
_entity_poly.type
_entity_poly.pdbx_seq_one_letter_code
_entity_poly.pdbx_strand_id
1 'polypeptide(L)'
;IEGQSQLRRHTRPDSSAPHFQEHLSLFLLCPLHLHLRLREEEEEVAMSPLADLLSLDLSGCTGKIIAEYIWVGGTGMDVRSKARTLPGPVDDPSKLPKWNFDGSSTGQATGDDSEVILCPQAIFKDPFRRGNNILVICDCYAPNGEPIPSNKRYNAARIFGHPDVKAEEPWYGIEQEYTLLQKDTNWPIGWPLGGYPGPQGPYYCAAGAEKSYGRDIVDAHYKACLYAGINIGGINAEVMPGQVVSGAEIPSPFPIKIVHGLISV
;
A
#
# COMPACT_ATOMS: atom_id res chain seq x y z
N ILE A 1 -17.23 15.41 -48.65
CA ILE A 1 -15.97 14.74 -49.03
C ILE A 1 -15.63 13.80 -47.87
N GLU A 2 -16.48 12.82 -47.60
CA GLU A 2 -16.39 11.43 -48.09
C GLU A 2 -15.02 10.79 -47.79
N GLY A 3 -15.04 9.79 -46.90
CA GLY A 3 -13.87 9.04 -46.46
C GLY A 3 -13.54 7.84 -47.34
N GLN A 4 -12.48 7.11 -46.97
CA GLN A 4 -12.32 5.70 -47.29
C GLN A 4 -11.60 4.94 -46.18
N SER A 5 -12.33 4.01 -45.58
CA SER A 5 -11.83 2.80 -44.93
C SER A 5 -11.15 1.88 -45.96
N GLN A 6 -9.97 1.34 -45.65
CA GLN A 6 -9.38 0.23 -46.40
C GLN A 6 -9.46 -1.05 -45.57
N LEU A 7 -10.50 -1.84 -45.84
CA LEU A 7 -10.61 -3.26 -45.52
C LEU A 7 -9.70 -4.02 -46.50
N ARG A 8 -8.69 -4.77 -46.02
CA ARG A 8 -8.04 -5.81 -46.84
C ARG A 8 -8.56 -7.18 -46.41
N ARG A 9 -9.42 -7.76 -47.25
CA ARG A 9 -9.64 -9.22 -47.31
C ARG A 9 -8.49 -9.83 -48.12
N HIS A 10 -7.87 -10.88 -47.63
CA HIS A 10 -7.06 -11.78 -48.45
C HIS A 10 -7.60 -13.21 -48.35
N THR A 11 -7.85 -13.76 -49.53
CA THR A 11 -8.33 -15.10 -49.84
C THR A 11 -7.24 -16.14 -49.61
N ARG A 12 -7.63 -17.34 -49.20
CA ARG A 12 -6.77 -18.54 -49.06
C ARG A 12 -6.11 -18.93 -50.39
N PRO A 13 -4.93 -19.57 -50.31
CA PRO A 13 -4.68 -20.75 -51.10
C PRO A 13 -4.44 -21.98 -50.21
N ASP A 14 -4.80 -23.12 -50.78
CA ASP A 14 -4.87 -24.44 -50.17
C ASP A 14 -3.50 -25.16 -50.16
N SER A 15 -3.39 -26.10 -49.21
CA SER A 15 -2.58 -27.33 -49.19
C SER A 15 -1.13 -27.34 -49.69
N SER A 16 -0.17 -27.48 -48.75
CA SER A 16 0.72 -28.67 -48.64
C SER A 16 1.77 -28.46 -47.55
N ALA A 17 1.72 -29.29 -46.49
CA ALA A 17 2.79 -29.46 -45.50
C ALA A 17 3.97 -30.24 -46.13
N PRO A 18 5.20 -30.20 -45.56
CA PRO A 18 5.47 -30.99 -44.35
C PRO A 18 6.39 -30.33 -43.30
N HIS A 19 6.16 -30.75 -42.05
CA HIS A 19 7.09 -30.92 -40.92
C HIS A 19 8.37 -30.07 -40.85
N PHE A 20 8.40 -29.14 -39.89
CA PHE A 20 9.61 -28.82 -39.12
C PHE A 20 9.22 -28.60 -37.66
N GLN A 21 9.43 -29.64 -36.87
CA GLN A 21 9.25 -29.67 -35.43
C GLN A 21 10.62 -30.07 -34.89
N GLU A 22 11.41 -29.11 -34.42
CA GLU A 22 12.53 -29.34 -33.50
C GLU A 22 13.14 -28.02 -33.01
N HIS A 23 13.65 -28.03 -31.77
CA HIS A 23 14.28 -26.96 -31.01
C HIS A 23 13.41 -26.09 -30.10
N LEU A 24 12.73 -26.75 -29.15
CA LEU A 24 12.49 -26.17 -27.82
C LEU A 24 12.55 -27.29 -26.76
N SER A 25 13.77 -27.78 -26.48
CA SER A 25 14.07 -28.63 -25.33
C SER A 25 15.58 -28.72 -25.17
N LEU A 26 16.19 -27.75 -24.49
CA LEU A 26 17.53 -27.94 -23.93
C LEU A 26 17.87 -26.92 -22.83
N PHE A 27 17.06 -26.81 -21.77
CA PHE A 27 17.52 -26.23 -20.49
C PHE A 27 16.69 -26.76 -19.32
N LEU A 28 16.69 -28.09 -19.16
CA LEU A 28 16.34 -28.75 -17.91
C LEU A 28 17.23 -29.99 -17.81
N LEU A 29 17.85 -30.16 -16.64
CA LEU A 29 18.66 -31.32 -16.19
C LEU A 29 20.18 -31.26 -16.44
N CYS A 30 20.90 -30.62 -15.52
CA CYS A 30 22.17 -31.14 -15.03
C CYS A 30 22.40 -30.70 -13.56
N PRO A 31 22.24 -31.59 -12.56
CA PRO A 31 22.68 -31.33 -11.20
C PRO A 31 24.11 -31.89 -11.05
N LEU A 32 25.12 -31.06 -11.31
CA LEU A 32 26.49 -31.41 -10.91
C LEU A 32 26.66 -31.07 -9.43
N HIS A 33 26.74 -32.13 -8.61
CA HIS A 33 27.19 -32.10 -7.23
C HIS A 33 28.60 -31.48 -7.15
N LEU A 34 28.68 -30.18 -6.88
CA LEU A 34 29.88 -29.57 -6.34
C LEU A 34 29.58 -29.17 -4.89
N HIS A 35 29.98 -30.04 -3.97
CA HIS A 35 29.91 -29.84 -2.52
C HIS A 35 30.95 -28.78 -2.11
N LEU A 36 30.70 -27.52 -2.48
CA LEU A 36 31.37 -26.37 -1.88
C LEU A 36 30.79 -26.22 -0.48
N ARG A 37 31.54 -26.73 0.49
CA ARG A 37 31.33 -26.52 1.91
C ARG A 37 31.62 -25.05 2.21
N LEU A 38 30.67 -24.18 1.88
CA LEU A 38 30.63 -22.82 2.43
C LEU A 38 30.53 -23.01 3.94
N ARG A 39 31.56 -22.57 4.66
CA ARG A 39 31.41 -22.30 6.08
C ARG A 39 30.29 -21.28 6.17
N GLU A 40 29.19 -21.68 6.79
CA GLU A 40 28.30 -20.72 7.44
C GLU A 40 29.15 -20.09 8.54
N GLU A 41 29.85 -19.01 8.19
CA GLU A 41 30.11 -17.99 9.19
C GLU A 41 28.74 -17.37 9.45
N GLU A 42 28.09 -17.85 10.52
CA GLU A 42 27.03 -17.08 11.17
C GLU A 42 27.68 -15.77 11.63
N GLU A 43 27.76 -14.79 10.72
CA GLU A 43 27.79 -13.39 11.13
C GLU A 43 26.47 -13.16 11.85
N GLU A 44 26.49 -13.34 13.17
CA GLU A 44 25.48 -12.79 14.06
C GLU A 44 25.53 -11.27 13.84
N VAL A 45 24.69 -10.79 12.92
CA VAL A 45 24.52 -9.36 12.65
C VAL A 45 24.02 -8.77 13.96
N ALA A 46 24.94 -8.21 14.75
CA ALA A 46 24.62 -7.55 16.00
C ALA A 46 23.64 -6.41 15.69
N MET A 47 22.36 -6.67 15.93
CA MET A 47 21.31 -5.67 15.80
C MET A 47 21.60 -4.56 16.80
N SER A 48 21.30 -3.32 16.42
CA SER A 48 21.44 -2.19 17.34
C SER A 48 20.63 -2.47 18.61
N PRO A 49 21.13 -2.18 19.82
CA PRO A 49 20.36 -2.31 21.06
C PRO A 49 19.00 -1.59 21.02
N LEU A 50 18.88 -0.55 20.18
CA LEU A 50 17.61 0.13 19.94
C LEU A 50 16.64 -0.71 19.09
N ALA A 51 17.13 -1.41 18.07
CA ALA A 51 16.32 -2.28 17.23
C ALA A 51 15.76 -3.47 18.03
N ASP A 52 16.53 -3.99 18.99
CA ASP A 52 16.07 -5.04 19.91
C ASP A 52 14.91 -4.55 20.78
N LEU A 53 15.02 -3.33 21.32
CA LEU A 53 13.94 -2.72 22.11
C LEU A 53 12.69 -2.42 21.27
N LEU A 54 12.86 -1.97 20.02
CA LEU A 54 11.74 -1.69 19.10
C LEU A 54 11.01 -2.95 18.64
N SER A 55 11.72 -4.09 18.58
CA SER A 55 11.17 -5.38 18.13
C SER A 55 10.74 -6.30 19.28
N LEU A 56 10.75 -5.79 20.52
CA LEU A 56 10.45 -6.57 21.71
C LEU A 56 9.03 -7.15 21.65
N ASP A 57 8.93 -8.49 21.74
CA ASP A 57 7.65 -9.17 21.77
C ASP A 57 6.98 -9.05 23.15
N LEU A 58 5.79 -8.47 23.16
CA LEU A 58 5.01 -8.25 24.38
C LEU A 58 4.15 -9.46 24.75
N SER A 59 3.95 -10.43 23.85
CA SER A 59 2.98 -11.52 24.00
C SER A 59 3.25 -12.44 25.21
N GLY A 60 4.51 -12.66 25.55
CA GLY A 60 4.93 -13.43 26.73
C GLY A 60 4.93 -12.64 28.05
N CYS A 61 4.79 -11.31 27.99
CA CYS A 61 4.95 -10.41 29.13
C CYS A 61 3.61 -9.87 29.64
N THR A 62 2.65 -9.60 28.75
CA THR A 62 1.36 -9.01 29.11
C THR A 62 0.29 -9.32 28.07
N GLY A 63 -0.98 -9.34 28.49
CA GLY A 63 -2.12 -9.41 27.56
C GLY A 63 -2.46 -8.08 26.89
N LYS A 64 -1.82 -6.97 27.29
CA LYS A 64 -2.08 -5.64 26.74
C LYS A 64 -1.59 -5.52 25.30
N ILE A 65 -2.23 -4.64 24.53
CA ILE A 65 -1.84 -4.32 23.16
C ILE A 65 -1.68 -2.82 22.97
N ILE A 66 -1.00 -2.42 21.90
CA ILE A 66 -0.90 -1.04 21.45
C ILE A 66 -1.80 -0.86 20.23
N ALA A 67 -2.65 0.18 20.25
CA ALA A 67 -3.50 0.58 19.15
C ALA A 67 -3.08 1.97 18.65
N GLU A 68 -2.62 2.04 17.40
CA GLU A 68 -2.29 3.29 16.70
C GLU A 68 -3.53 3.85 16.01
N TYR A 69 -4.09 4.93 16.52
CA TYR A 69 -5.25 5.59 15.94
C TYR A 69 -4.77 6.54 14.84
N ILE A 70 -5.26 6.37 13.62
CA ILE A 70 -4.85 7.08 12.41
C ILE A 70 -6.04 7.86 11.86
N TRP A 71 -5.83 9.13 11.48
CA TRP A 71 -6.85 9.97 10.86
C TRP A 71 -6.27 10.92 9.82
N VAL A 72 -7.15 11.51 9.01
CA VAL A 72 -6.81 12.56 8.05
C VAL A 72 -6.90 13.93 8.75
N GLY A 73 -5.84 14.72 8.64
CA GLY A 73 -5.72 16.05 9.22
C GLY A 73 -6.49 17.13 8.44
N GLY A 74 -6.33 18.38 8.87
CA GLY A 74 -7.10 19.50 8.33
C GLY A 74 -6.80 19.88 6.89
N THR A 75 -5.64 19.48 6.33
CA THR A 75 -5.34 19.74 4.91
C THR A 75 -6.12 18.82 3.98
N GLY A 76 -6.67 17.72 4.50
CA GLY A 76 -7.32 16.66 3.72
C GLY A 76 -6.34 15.69 3.05
N MET A 77 -5.03 15.92 3.14
CA MET A 77 -3.99 15.03 2.60
C MET A 77 -2.99 14.57 3.66
N ASP A 78 -2.80 15.36 4.73
CA ASP A 78 -1.91 14.99 5.83
C ASP A 78 -2.50 13.87 6.67
N VAL A 79 -1.71 12.83 6.94
CA VAL A 79 -2.08 11.72 7.83
C VAL A 79 -1.47 11.97 9.21
N ARG A 80 -2.27 11.78 10.25
CA ARG A 80 -1.87 11.93 11.65
C ARG A 80 -2.14 10.63 12.40
N SER A 81 -1.36 10.36 13.44
CA SER A 81 -1.61 9.23 14.30
C SER A 81 -1.15 9.44 15.74
N LYS A 82 -1.69 8.63 16.65
CA LYS A 82 -1.16 8.45 18.01
C LYS A 82 -1.56 7.09 18.59
N ALA A 83 -0.72 6.57 19.48
CA ALA A 83 -0.92 5.26 20.09
C ALA A 83 -1.52 5.31 21.50
N ARG A 84 -2.37 4.34 21.83
CA ARG A 84 -2.78 4.03 23.21
C ARG A 84 -2.59 2.56 23.55
N THR A 85 -2.45 2.27 24.84
CA THR A 85 -2.52 0.91 25.36
C THR A 85 -3.98 0.49 25.58
N LEU A 86 -4.32 -0.72 25.15
CA LEU A 86 -5.60 -1.39 25.43
C LEU A 86 -5.37 -2.61 26.34
N PRO A 87 -6.38 -3.00 27.14
CA PRO A 87 -6.22 -4.10 28.10
C PRO A 87 -6.06 -5.48 27.45
N GLY A 88 -6.48 -5.63 26.18
CA GLY A 88 -6.42 -6.89 25.46
C GLY A 88 -6.66 -6.72 23.95
N PRO A 89 -6.50 -7.80 23.17
CA PRO A 89 -6.80 -7.83 21.74
C PRO A 89 -8.26 -7.45 21.43
N VAL A 90 -8.46 -6.74 20.32
CA VAL A 90 -9.78 -6.33 19.81
C VAL A 90 -9.82 -6.56 18.30
N ASP A 91 -10.88 -7.21 17.82
CA ASP A 91 -11.11 -7.56 16.41
C ASP A 91 -12.27 -6.81 15.76
N ASP A 92 -13.11 -6.15 16.56
CA ASP A 92 -14.28 -5.40 16.13
C ASP A 92 -14.07 -3.89 16.38
N PRO A 93 -14.04 -3.05 15.34
CA PRO A 93 -13.87 -1.60 15.48
C PRO A 93 -14.89 -0.96 16.43
N SER A 94 -16.12 -1.49 16.51
CA SER A 94 -17.17 -0.92 17.37
C SER A 94 -16.92 -1.11 18.87
N LYS A 95 -16.05 -2.07 19.24
CA LYS A 95 -15.62 -2.31 20.62
C LYS A 95 -14.42 -1.46 21.03
N LEU A 96 -13.78 -0.77 20.08
CA LEU A 96 -12.68 0.14 20.38
C LEU A 96 -13.22 1.43 21.02
N PRO A 97 -12.54 1.95 22.06
CA PRO A 97 -12.96 3.21 22.65
C PRO A 97 -12.79 4.35 21.65
N LYS A 98 -13.78 5.26 21.60
CA LYS A 98 -13.57 6.58 21.01
C LYS A 98 -12.41 7.29 21.70
N TRP A 99 -11.77 8.18 20.97
CA TRP A 99 -10.72 9.01 21.52
C TRP A 99 -10.88 10.43 21.01
N ASN A 100 -9.96 11.31 21.38
CA ASN A 100 -10.02 12.72 21.03
C ASN A 100 -8.61 13.21 20.68
N PHE A 101 -8.48 14.35 20.02
CA PHE A 101 -7.21 15.06 19.82
C PHE A 101 -7.45 16.56 19.79
N ASP A 102 -6.36 17.32 19.84
CA ASP A 102 -6.37 18.77 19.69
C ASP A 102 -6.47 19.15 18.20
N GLY A 103 -7.69 19.49 17.78
CA GLY A 103 -8.03 19.95 16.44
C GLY A 103 -7.39 21.28 16.07
N SER A 104 -7.02 22.13 17.03
CA SER A 104 -6.37 23.41 16.72
C SER A 104 -4.96 23.19 16.12
N SER A 105 -4.23 22.19 16.63
CA SER A 105 -2.91 21.76 16.14
C SER A 105 -2.93 21.04 14.78
N THR A 106 -4.12 20.85 14.21
CA THR A 106 -4.34 20.18 12.91
C THR A 106 -5.16 21.01 11.94
N GLY A 107 -5.58 22.23 12.33
CA GLY A 107 -6.47 23.07 11.53
C GLY A 107 -7.89 22.51 11.38
N GLN A 108 -8.35 21.69 12.34
CA GLN A 108 -9.65 21.03 12.34
C GLN A 108 -10.64 21.62 13.35
N ALA A 109 -10.18 22.48 14.25
CA ALA A 109 -10.99 23.17 15.25
C ALA A 109 -10.37 24.54 15.62
N THR A 110 -11.13 25.42 16.25
CA THR A 110 -10.62 26.70 16.77
C THR A 110 -9.95 26.50 18.13
N GLY A 111 -9.20 27.51 18.61
CA GLY A 111 -8.49 27.40 19.89
C GLY A 111 -9.41 27.31 21.12
N ASP A 112 -10.58 27.96 21.08
CA ASP A 112 -11.50 28.03 22.22
C ASP A 112 -12.36 26.75 22.39
N ASP A 113 -12.51 25.97 21.31
CA ASP A 113 -13.18 24.65 21.31
C ASP A 113 -12.38 23.72 20.39
N SER A 114 -11.26 23.22 20.90
CA SER A 114 -10.27 22.53 20.10
C SER A 114 -10.46 21.02 20.03
N GLU A 115 -11.41 20.46 20.78
CA GLU A 115 -11.56 19.00 20.86
C GLU A 115 -12.17 18.42 19.58
N VAL A 116 -11.52 17.41 19.01
CA VAL A 116 -12.07 16.61 17.91
C VAL A 116 -12.07 15.14 18.30
N ILE A 117 -13.17 14.46 18.05
CA ILE A 117 -13.42 13.07 18.44
C ILE A 117 -13.03 12.12 17.30
N LEU A 118 -12.23 11.12 17.63
CA LEU A 118 -11.88 9.98 16.80
C LEU A 118 -12.86 8.84 17.03
N CYS A 119 -13.52 8.41 15.96
CA CYS A 119 -14.40 7.25 15.94
C CYS A 119 -13.71 6.12 15.16
N PRO A 120 -13.39 4.98 15.80
CA PRO A 120 -12.79 3.82 15.12
C PRO A 120 -13.69 3.25 14.03
N GLN A 121 -13.10 2.91 12.87
CA GLN A 121 -13.85 2.45 11.69
C GLN A 121 -13.31 1.15 11.07
N ALA A 122 -12.00 0.95 11.12
CA ALA A 122 -11.36 -0.27 10.61
C ALA A 122 -10.12 -0.61 11.45
N ILE A 123 -9.84 -1.91 11.58
CA ILE A 123 -8.69 -2.45 12.30
C ILE A 123 -7.80 -3.19 11.31
N PHE A 124 -6.49 -2.96 11.43
CA PHE A 124 -5.45 -3.71 10.71
C PHE A 124 -4.38 -4.16 11.70
N LYS A 125 -3.62 -5.20 11.34
CA LYS A 125 -2.44 -5.57 12.14
C LYS A 125 -1.36 -4.49 11.94
N ASP A 126 -0.65 -4.15 13.01
CA ASP A 126 0.47 -3.21 12.96
C ASP A 126 1.74 -3.92 12.44
N PRO A 127 2.23 -3.65 11.21
CA PRO A 127 3.41 -4.30 10.66
C PRO A 127 4.71 -3.82 11.31
N PHE A 128 4.70 -2.68 12.00
CA PHE A 128 5.86 -2.09 12.67
C PHE A 128 6.05 -2.69 14.06
N ARG A 129 4.98 -2.71 14.87
CA ARG A 129 5.03 -3.26 16.23
C ARG A 129 4.78 -4.76 16.32
N ARG A 130 4.18 -5.35 15.27
CA ARG A 130 3.89 -6.78 15.15
C ARG A 130 3.06 -7.33 16.33
N GLY A 131 3.00 -8.65 16.47
CA GLY A 131 2.23 -9.31 17.52
C GLY A 131 0.73 -8.99 17.43
N ASN A 132 0.11 -8.75 18.57
CA ASN A 132 -1.32 -8.40 18.67
C ASN A 132 -1.60 -6.89 18.57
N ASN A 133 -0.59 -6.09 18.21
CA ASN A 133 -0.75 -4.65 18.06
C ASN A 133 -1.50 -4.30 16.77
N ILE A 134 -2.25 -3.19 16.79
CA ILE A 134 -3.18 -2.84 15.71
C ILE A 134 -3.04 -1.39 15.25
N LEU A 135 -3.33 -1.18 13.97
CA LEU A 135 -3.63 0.13 13.39
C LEU A 135 -5.15 0.31 13.36
N VAL A 136 -5.63 1.50 13.68
CA VAL A 136 -7.05 1.83 13.77
C VAL A 136 -7.34 3.05 12.90
N ILE A 137 -7.99 2.84 11.76
CA ILE A 137 -8.44 3.95 10.91
C ILE A 137 -9.67 4.57 11.56
N CYS A 138 -9.61 5.89 11.76
CA CYS A 138 -10.67 6.67 12.38
C CYS A 138 -11.24 7.70 11.41
N ASP A 139 -12.52 8.01 11.60
CA ASP A 139 -13.11 9.26 11.13
C ASP A 139 -13.33 10.23 12.28
N CYS A 140 -13.53 11.51 11.93
CA CYS A 140 -13.45 12.62 12.87
C CYS A 140 -14.79 13.35 13.02
N TYR A 141 -15.13 13.73 14.25
CA TYR A 141 -16.36 14.41 14.61
C TYR A 141 -16.09 15.54 15.60
N ALA A 142 -16.94 16.55 15.60
CA ALA A 142 -17.00 17.52 16.68
C ALA A 142 -17.59 16.87 17.95
N PRO A 143 -17.41 17.45 19.15
CA PRO A 143 -17.91 16.89 20.41
C PRO A 143 -19.43 16.70 20.44
N ASN A 144 -20.17 17.52 19.67
CA ASN A 144 -21.62 17.40 19.49
C ASN A 144 -22.06 16.21 18.62
N GLY A 145 -21.10 15.45 18.05
CA GLY A 145 -21.35 14.28 17.21
C GLY A 145 -21.49 14.58 15.71
N GLU A 146 -21.36 15.83 15.27
CA GLU A 146 -21.40 16.20 13.86
C GLU A 146 -20.07 15.89 13.15
N PRO A 147 -20.07 15.40 11.90
CA PRO A 147 -18.84 15.16 11.15
C PRO A 147 -18.14 16.49 10.85
N ILE A 148 -16.84 16.58 11.12
CA ILE A 148 -16.07 17.79 10.79
C ILE A 148 -15.91 17.94 9.26
N PRO A 149 -15.65 19.15 8.73
CA PRO A 149 -15.57 19.36 7.27
C PRO A 149 -14.56 18.50 6.51
N SER A 150 -13.46 18.11 7.16
CA SER A 150 -12.43 17.21 6.60
C SER A 150 -12.84 15.73 6.63
N ASN A 151 -13.90 15.34 7.34
CA ASN A 151 -14.42 13.98 7.33
C ASN A 151 -15.21 13.68 6.05
N LYS A 152 -14.51 13.23 5.01
CA LYS A 152 -15.14 12.80 3.75
C LYS A 152 -15.75 11.40 3.82
N ARG A 153 -15.33 10.59 4.80
CA ARG A 153 -15.81 9.21 4.98
C ARG A 153 -17.28 9.17 5.37
N TYR A 154 -17.76 10.12 6.17
CA TYR A 154 -19.16 10.13 6.63
C TYR A 154 -20.17 10.06 5.48
N ASN A 155 -20.01 10.91 4.46
CA ASN A 155 -20.91 10.90 3.30
C ASN A 155 -20.71 9.67 2.41
N ALA A 156 -19.47 9.22 2.23
CA ALA A 156 -19.18 7.99 1.49
C ALA A 156 -19.87 6.78 2.13
N ALA A 157 -19.79 6.64 3.46
CA ALA A 157 -20.46 5.58 4.21
C ALA A 157 -21.98 5.61 4.05
N ARG A 158 -22.59 6.80 3.96
CA ARG A 158 -24.04 6.93 3.68
C ARG A 158 -24.40 6.46 2.28
N ILE A 159 -23.60 6.79 1.27
CA ILE A 159 -23.83 6.37 -0.11
C ILE A 159 -23.69 4.86 -0.23
N PHE A 160 -22.58 4.29 0.28
CA PHE A 160 -22.34 2.84 0.24
C PHE A 160 -23.29 2.04 1.13
N GLY A 161 -23.86 2.67 2.16
CA GLY A 161 -24.90 2.08 3.00
C GLY A 161 -26.31 2.11 2.38
N HIS A 162 -26.53 2.84 1.29
CA HIS A 162 -27.84 2.89 0.65
C HIS A 162 -28.22 1.51 0.09
N PRO A 163 -29.46 1.02 0.32
CA PRO A 163 -29.87 -0.33 -0.09
C PRO A 163 -29.61 -0.63 -1.57
N ASP A 164 -29.92 0.33 -2.45
CA ASP A 164 -29.74 0.17 -3.90
C ASP A 164 -28.26 0.05 -4.27
N VAL A 165 -27.37 0.87 -3.68
CA VAL A 165 -25.93 0.80 -3.94
C VAL A 165 -25.34 -0.49 -3.37
N LYS A 166 -25.78 -0.88 -2.17
CA LYS A 166 -25.33 -2.11 -1.53
C LYS A 166 -25.73 -3.36 -2.32
N ALA A 167 -26.90 -3.35 -2.97
CA ALA A 167 -27.38 -4.45 -3.80
C ALA A 167 -26.54 -4.66 -5.07
N GLU A 168 -25.93 -3.61 -5.59
CA GLU A 168 -25.04 -3.67 -6.76
C GLU A 168 -23.65 -4.23 -6.46
N GLU A 169 -23.28 -4.39 -5.17
CA GLU A 169 -21.96 -4.87 -4.73
C GLU A 169 -20.79 -4.17 -5.48
N PRO A 170 -20.62 -2.83 -5.37
CA PRO A 170 -19.65 -2.10 -6.16
C PRO A 170 -18.20 -2.41 -5.79
N TRP A 171 -17.33 -2.56 -6.80
CA TRP A 171 -15.90 -2.87 -6.65
C TRP A 171 -15.03 -1.71 -7.12
N TYR A 172 -13.90 -1.50 -6.43
CA TYR A 172 -12.99 -0.39 -6.71
C TYR A 172 -11.53 -0.86 -6.69
N GLY A 173 -10.85 -0.77 -7.83
CA GLY A 173 -9.39 -0.80 -7.89
C GLY A 173 -8.86 0.63 -7.93
N ILE A 174 -7.88 0.94 -7.08
CA ILE A 174 -7.19 2.24 -7.10
C ILE A 174 -5.71 2.00 -7.29
N GLU A 175 -5.15 2.64 -8.30
CA GLU A 175 -3.71 2.68 -8.57
C GLU A 175 -3.15 3.98 -7.96
N GLN A 176 -2.41 3.85 -6.87
CA GLN A 176 -1.75 4.98 -6.22
C GLN A 176 -0.32 5.10 -6.71
N GLU A 177 -0.04 6.13 -7.50
CA GLU A 177 1.32 6.51 -7.85
C GLU A 177 1.95 7.40 -6.75
N TYR A 178 3.24 7.25 -6.50
CA TYR A 178 4.00 8.14 -5.62
C TYR A 178 5.46 8.24 -6.07
N THR A 179 6.09 9.37 -5.71
CA THR A 179 7.50 9.65 -6.02
C THR A 179 8.30 9.74 -4.73
N LEU A 180 9.39 8.99 -4.66
CA LEU A 180 10.31 9.02 -3.53
C LEU A 180 11.30 10.18 -3.67
N LEU A 181 11.35 11.03 -2.65
CA LEU A 181 12.20 12.22 -2.61
C LEU A 181 13.29 12.08 -1.55
N GLN A 182 14.46 12.61 -1.85
CA GLN A 182 15.55 12.79 -0.90
C GLN A 182 15.16 13.89 0.10
N LYS A 183 15.34 13.60 1.39
CA LYS A 183 14.89 14.47 2.48
C LYS A 183 15.45 15.90 2.41
N ASP A 184 16.76 16.04 2.18
CA ASP A 184 17.43 17.34 2.33
C ASP A 184 17.30 18.23 1.10
N THR A 185 17.13 17.63 -0.08
CA THR A 185 17.09 18.35 -1.37
C THR A 185 15.68 18.42 -1.94
N ASN A 186 14.74 17.65 -1.39
CA ASN A 186 13.41 17.42 -1.96
C ASN A 186 13.48 16.96 -3.43
N TRP A 187 14.58 16.32 -3.82
CA TRP A 187 14.86 15.87 -5.18
C TRP A 187 14.55 14.38 -5.32
N PRO A 188 14.03 13.90 -6.45
CA PRO A 188 13.70 12.49 -6.57
C PRO A 188 14.94 11.59 -6.40
N ILE A 189 14.74 10.42 -5.80
CA ILE A 189 15.82 9.45 -5.68
C ILE A 189 16.25 8.97 -7.07
N GLY A 190 17.56 8.79 -7.25
CA GLY A 190 18.14 8.40 -8.55
C GLY A 190 18.33 9.54 -9.55
N TRP A 191 17.83 10.75 -9.27
CA TRP A 191 18.11 11.92 -10.09
C TRP A 191 19.48 12.51 -9.77
N PRO A 192 20.24 13.01 -10.77
CA PRO A 192 21.43 13.80 -10.52
C PRO A 192 21.04 15.11 -9.83
N LEU A 193 21.83 15.54 -8.84
CA LEU A 193 21.58 16.79 -8.12
C LEU A 193 21.58 17.98 -9.08
N GLY A 194 20.49 18.76 -9.07
CA GLY A 194 20.33 19.93 -9.94
C GLY A 194 20.17 19.60 -11.44
N GLY A 195 19.97 18.33 -11.78
CA GLY A 195 19.82 17.87 -13.16
C GLY A 195 18.65 16.92 -13.36
N TYR A 196 18.51 16.46 -14.59
CA TYR A 196 17.53 15.46 -15.00
C TYR A 196 18.23 14.13 -15.29
N PRO A 197 17.56 13.00 -15.07
CA PRO A 197 18.05 11.69 -15.51
C PRO A 197 18.06 11.61 -17.05
N GLY A 198 18.51 10.48 -17.58
CA GLY A 198 18.32 10.16 -18.99
C GLY A 198 16.84 10.20 -19.41
N PRO A 199 16.54 10.20 -20.72
CA PRO A 199 15.16 10.21 -21.20
C PRO A 199 14.37 8.99 -20.70
N GLN A 200 13.05 9.15 -20.64
CA GLN A 200 12.12 8.06 -20.28
C GLN A 200 12.30 6.85 -21.21
N GLY A 201 12.00 5.66 -20.68
CA GLY A 201 12.15 4.39 -21.41
C GLY A 201 12.77 3.27 -20.56
N PRO A 202 13.96 3.47 -19.94
CA PRO A 202 14.64 2.38 -19.24
C PRO A 202 14.13 2.13 -17.81
N TYR A 203 13.14 2.89 -17.32
CA TYR A 203 12.73 2.90 -15.90
C TYR A 203 11.49 2.04 -15.61
N TYR A 204 10.50 2.05 -16.50
CA TYR A 204 9.26 1.31 -16.32
C TYR A 204 9.51 -0.20 -16.18
N CYS A 205 8.99 -0.79 -15.09
CA CYS A 205 9.20 -2.21 -14.74
C CYS A 205 10.67 -2.67 -14.72
N ALA A 206 11.63 -1.76 -14.55
CA ALA A 206 13.04 -2.07 -14.72
C ALA A 206 13.67 -2.77 -13.50
N ALA A 207 14.74 -3.50 -13.78
CA ALA A 207 15.66 -4.05 -12.78
C ALA A 207 17.07 -3.50 -13.00
N GLY A 208 17.85 -3.40 -11.92
CA GLY A 208 19.22 -2.89 -11.92
C GLY A 208 19.36 -1.53 -11.23
N ALA A 209 20.52 -1.31 -10.61
CA ALA A 209 20.80 -0.16 -9.75
C ALA A 209 20.73 1.20 -10.47
N GLU A 210 20.97 1.22 -11.78
CA GLU A 210 20.93 2.44 -12.61
C GLU A 210 19.52 2.81 -13.09
N LYS A 211 18.50 2.01 -12.75
CA LYS A 211 17.15 2.11 -13.32
C LYS A 211 16.06 2.01 -12.27
N SER A 212 16.25 1.19 -11.24
CA SER A 212 15.26 0.89 -10.20
C SER A 212 15.74 1.40 -8.84
N TYR A 213 15.30 2.59 -8.48
CA TYR A 213 15.66 3.28 -7.24
C TYR A 213 14.59 3.08 -6.17
N GLY A 214 14.99 2.79 -4.92
CA GLY A 214 14.08 2.68 -3.78
C GLY A 214 13.22 1.41 -3.72
N ARG A 215 13.61 0.35 -4.43
CA ARG A 215 12.87 -0.93 -4.46
C ARG A 215 12.73 -1.58 -3.08
N ASP A 216 13.71 -1.38 -2.21
CA ASP A 216 13.67 -1.81 -0.80
C ASP A 216 12.46 -1.23 -0.05
N ILE A 217 12.16 0.06 -0.23
CA ILE A 217 10.98 0.71 0.35
C ILE A 217 9.69 0.10 -0.21
N VAL A 218 9.63 -0.11 -1.53
CA VAL A 218 8.44 -0.65 -2.20
C VAL A 218 8.14 -2.09 -1.76
N ASP A 219 9.16 -2.95 -1.75
CA ASP A 219 9.02 -4.35 -1.36
C ASP A 219 8.70 -4.49 0.15
N ALA A 220 9.27 -3.62 0.99
CA ALA A 220 8.93 -3.55 2.41
C ALA A 220 7.48 -3.10 2.62
N HIS A 221 7.03 -2.05 1.91
CA HIS A 221 5.64 -1.60 1.92
C HIS A 221 4.69 -2.71 1.46
N TYR A 222 5.01 -3.43 0.38
CA TYR A 222 4.18 -4.51 -0.12
C TYR A 222 3.98 -5.60 0.94
N LYS A 223 5.07 -6.06 1.58
CA LYS A 223 4.98 -7.03 2.68
C LYS A 223 4.23 -6.48 3.89
N ALA A 224 4.42 -5.21 4.24
CA ALA A 224 3.74 -4.57 5.35
C ALA A 224 2.21 -4.50 5.13
N CYS A 225 1.76 -4.15 3.92
CA CYS A 225 0.36 -4.16 3.54
C CYS A 225 -0.25 -5.57 3.64
N LEU A 226 0.44 -6.58 3.07
CA LEU A 226 0.00 -7.97 3.16
C LEU A 226 -0.11 -8.44 4.61
N TYR A 227 0.90 -8.14 5.45
CA TYR A 227 0.87 -8.45 6.88
C TYR A 227 -0.30 -7.78 7.61
N ALA A 228 -0.55 -6.50 7.30
CA ALA A 228 -1.62 -5.71 7.89
C ALA A 228 -3.01 -6.24 7.52
N GLY A 229 -3.12 -7.04 6.45
CA GLY A 229 -4.38 -7.50 5.87
C GLY A 229 -4.99 -6.50 4.89
N ILE A 230 -4.20 -5.54 4.41
CA ILE A 230 -4.59 -4.68 3.29
C ILE A 230 -4.54 -5.53 2.03
N ASN A 231 -5.61 -5.47 1.26
CA ASN A 231 -5.72 -6.23 0.03
C ASN A 231 -4.97 -5.47 -1.08
N ILE A 232 -3.65 -5.58 -1.06
CA ILE A 232 -2.78 -4.91 -2.02
C ILE A 232 -2.68 -5.77 -3.27
N GLY A 233 -2.99 -5.15 -4.40
CA GLY A 233 -3.01 -5.83 -5.67
C GLY A 233 -1.59 -6.14 -6.15
N GLY A 234 -0.87 -5.11 -6.54
CA GLY A 234 0.46 -5.26 -7.12
C GLY A 234 1.26 -3.98 -6.99
N ILE A 235 2.51 -4.07 -7.44
CA ILE A 235 3.46 -2.97 -7.49
C ILE A 235 4.20 -2.98 -8.83
N ASN A 236 4.52 -1.79 -9.36
CA ASN A 236 5.43 -1.65 -10.47
C ASN A 236 6.26 -0.36 -10.33
N ALA A 237 7.48 -0.39 -10.89
CA ALA A 237 8.25 0.83 -11.08
C ALA A 237 7.64 1.61 -12.25
N GLU A 238 7.50 2.92 -12.09
CA GLU A 238 6.84 3.80 -13.07
C GLU A 238 7.82 4.39 -14.10
N VAL A 239 7.26 5.15 -15.04
CA VAL A 239 7.99 5.75 -16.16
C VAL A 239 9.07 6.75 -15.70
N MET A 240 8.85 7.47 -14.59
CA MET A 240 9.85 8.38 -14.00
C MET A 240 10.76 7.62 -13.01
N PRO A 241 12.09 7.80 -13.05
CA PRO A 241 12.96 7.19 -12.06
C PRO A 241 12.67 7.76 -10.67
N GLY A 242 12.48 6.85 -9.71
CA GLY A 242 12.06 7.17 -8.34
C GLY A 242 10.54 7.23 -8.15
N GLN A 243 9.74 7.01 -9.20
CA GLN A 243 8.28 6.88 -9.12
C GLN A 243 7.86 5.41 -9.12
N VAL A 244 6.81 5.12 -8.35
CA VAL A 244 6.29 3.77 -8.12
C VAL A 244 4.78 3.82 -8.06
N VAL A 245 4.12 2.75 -8.50
CA VAL A 245 2.69 2.51 -8.29
C VAL A 245 2.48 1.38 -7.30
N SER A 246 1.52 1.56 -6.39
CA SER A 246 0.93 0.49 -5.61
C SER A 246 -0.58 0.46 -5.85
N GLY A 247 -1.10 -0.69 -6.29
CA GLY A 247 -2.54 -0.92 -6.39
C GLY A 247 -3.09 -1.37 -5.04
N ALA A 248 -4.02 -0.63 -4.44
CA ALA A 248 -4.67 -1.05 -3.20
C ALA A 248 -6.15 -1.29 -3.44
N GLU A 249 -6.64 -2.33 -2.79
CA GLU A 249 -8.04 -2.65 -2.71
C GLU A 249 -8.56 -2.22 -1.34
N ILE A 250 -9.58 -1.36 -1.29
CA ILE A 250 -10.11 -0.77 -0.06
C ILE A 250 -10.91 -1.83 0.77
N PRO A 251 -10.40 -2.28 1.92
CA PRO A 251 -11.19 -3.11 2.83
C PRO A 251 -12.37 -2.30 3.38
N SER A 252 -13.59 -2.83 3.27
CA SER A 252 -14.78 -2.26 3.89
C SER A 252 -15.44 -3.27 4.82
N PRO A 253 -16.08 -2.80 5.92
CA PRO A 253 -16.84 -3.65 6.83
C PRO A 253 -18.18 -4.15 6.25
N PHE A 254 -18.51 -3.78 5.01
CA PHE A 254 -19.61 -4.32 4.22
C PHE A 254 -19.08 -5.37 3.23
N PRO A 255 -19.90 -6.25 2.61
CA PRO A 255 -19.42 -7.25 1.65
C PRO A 255 -18.83 -6.58 0.40
N ILE A 256 -17.61 -6.07 0.56
CA ILE A 256 -16.80 -5.42 -0.44
C ILE A 256 -15.61 -6.34 -0.58
N LYS A 257 -15.69 -7.19 -1.59
CA LYS A 257 -14.53 -7.88 -2.13
C LYS A 257 -14.06 -7.04 -3.29
N ILE A 258 -12.76 -6.88 -3.39
CA ILE A 258 -12.15 -6.17 -4.49
C ILE A 258 -11.18 -7.18 -5.12
N VAL A 259 -10.89 -7.01 -6.41
CA VAL A 259 -9.88 -7.76 -7.16
C VAL A 259 -9.28 -6.82 -8.20
N HIS A 260 -7.95 -6.84 -8.33
CA HIS A 260 -7.09 -6.31 -9.39
C HIS A 260 -7.73 -5.97 -10.74
N GLY A 261 -7.23 -4.88 -11.32
CA GLY A 261 -7.04 -4.75 -12.77
C GLY A 261 -5.72 -4.04 -13.06
N LEU A 262 -4.70 -4.78 -13.51
CA LEU A 262 -3.56 -4.23 -14.25
C LEU A 262 -4.06 -3.78 -15.63
N ILE A 263 -4.02 -2.48 -15.94
CA ILE A 263 -4.07 -2.01 -17.34
C ILE A 263 -2.87 -1.08 -17.55
N SER A 264 -1.79 -1.66 -18.05
CA SER A 264 -0.77 -0.90 -18.78
C SER A 264 -1.29 -0.67 -20.20
N VAL A 265 -1.36 0.59 -20.63
CA VAL A 265 -1.53 0.96 -22.05
C VAL A 265 -0.16 1.19 -22.68
#